data_AF-A0A0N9I064-F1
#
_entry.id   AF-A0A0N9I064-F1
#
_cell.length_a   1.000
_cell.length_b   1.000
_cell.length_c   1.000
_cell.angle_alpha   90.00
_cell.angle_beta   90.00
_cell.angle_gamma   90.00
#
_symmetry.space_group_name_H-M   'P 1'
#
loop_
_entity.id
_entity.type
_entity.pdbx_description
1 polymer ?
#
loop_
_entity_poly.entity_id
_entity_poly.type
_entity_poly.pdbx_seq_one_letter_code
_entity_poly.pdbx_strand_id
1 'polypeptide(L)'
;MTEPDPRIVDAEIVEEPVPPVPPVTQPQFDYTDGGVPTFDYVRDKIEGKYTTSIGANELAEATPEGKTVEQQMADRDQAGRDKLEEIRRQLRGE
;
A
#
# COMPACT_ATOMS: atom_id res chain seq x y z
N MET A 1 -12.01 68.57 -10.74
CA MET A 1 -11.39 68.07 -9.49
C MET A 1 -12.40 67.13 -8.87
N THR A 2 -12.25 65.83 -9.09
CA THR A 2 -13.17 64.82 -8.57
C THR A 2 -12.78 64.56 -7.12
N GLU A 3 -13.68 64.89 -6.19
CA GLU A 3 -13.51 64.67 -4.77
C GLU A 3 -13.45 63.15 -4.51
N PRO A 4 -12.47 62.63 -3.73
CA PRO A 4 -12.38 61.21 -3.44
C PRO A 4 -13.59 60.77 -2.61
N ASP A 5 -14.25 59.69 -3.02
CA ASP A 5 -15.42 59.13 -2.34
C ASP A 5 -15.02 58.67 -0.91
N PRO A 6 -15.63 59.21 0.15
CA PRO A 6 -15.27 58.91 1.54
C PRO A 6 -15.55 57.44 1.95
N ARG A 7 -16.16 56.64 1.06
CA ARG A 7 -16.44 55.22 1.29
C ARG A 7 -15.33 54.29 0.80
N ILE A 8 -14.32 54.80 0.11
CA ILE A 8 -13.15 54.01 -0.29
C ILE A 8 -12.14 54.09 0.86
N VAL A 9 -12.15 53.07 1.71
CA VAL A 9 -11.07 52.83 2.69
C VAL A 9 -9.92 52.14 1.96
N ASP A 10 -8.74 52.75 1.96
CA ASP A 10 -7.50 52.09 1.56
C ASP A 10 -7.27 50.92 2.52
N ALA A 11 -7.35 49.69 2.01
CA ALA A 11 -7.06 48.51 2.79
C ALA A 11 -5.55 48.46 3.03
N GLU A 12 -5.10 49.02 4.15
CA GLU A 12 -3.78 48.74 4.68
C GLU A 12 -3.71 47.23 4.94
N ILE A 13 -2.84 46.54 4.19
CA ILE A 13 -2.57 45.13 4.40
C ILE A 13 -1.92 45.03 5.78
N VAL A 14 -2.71 44.63 6.77
CA VAL A 14 -2.17 44.17 8.04
C VAL A 14 -1.38 42.92 7.72
N GLU A 15 -0.05 43.03 7.75
CA GLU A 15 0.85 41.89 7.66
C GLU A 15 0.58 41.03 8.91
N GLU A 16 -0.37 40.11 8.81
CA GLU A 16 -0.56 39.10 9.84
C GLU A 16 0.78 38.36 9.94
N PRO A 17 1.37 38.24 11.14
CA PRO A 17 2.63 37.53 11.29
C PRO A 17 2.38 36.10 10.83
N VAL A 18 2.87 35.77 9.63
CA VAL A 18 2.88 34.39 9.16
C VAL A 18 3.65 33.64 10.23
N PRO A 19 3.01 32.72 10.97
CA PRO A 19 3.74 31.95 11.97
C PRO A 19 4.91 31.31 11.23
N PRO A 20 6.13 31.33 11.79
CA PRO A 20 7.27 30.74 11.11
C PRO A 20 6.89 29.31 10.79
N VAL A 21 6.75 29.01 9.49
CA VAL A 21 6.56 27.64 9.04
C VAL A 21 7.82 26.94 9.53
N PRO A 22 7.74 25.99 10.48
CA PRO A 22 8.93 25.32 10.94
C PRO A 22 9.59 24.71 9.70
N PRO A 23 10.92 24.81 9.54
CA PRO A 23 11.59 24.09 8.47
C PRO A 23 11.16 22.64 8.60
N VAL A 24 10.54 22.10 7.55
CA VAL A 24 10.22 20.68 7.47
C VAL A 24 11.57 19.98 7.48
N THR A 25 12.04 19.59 8.65
CA THR A 25 13.27 18.83 8.80
C THR A 25 12.93 17.41 8.40
N GLN A 26 12.88 17.18 7.09
CA GLN A 26 12.95 15.82 6.58
C GLN A 26 14.33 15.30 6.99
N PRO A 27 14.46 14.08 7.54
CA PRO A 27 15.77 13.49 7.71
C PRO A 27 16.43 13.46 6.31
N GLN A 28 17.47 14.27 6.10
CA GLN A 28 18.13 14.50 4.80
C GLN A 28 18.92 13.28 4.28
N PHE A 29 18.62 12.07 4.77
CA PHE A 29 19.33 10.84 4.42
C PHE A 29 18.56 10.00 3.39
N ASP A 30 17.23 10.03 3.43
CA ASP A 30 16.39 9.17 2.58
C ASP A 30 16.12 9.78 1.20
N TYR A 31 16.17 11.12 1.10
CA TYR A 31 15.85 11.89 -0.09
C TYR A 31 16.90 12.99 -0.32
N THR A 32 17.22 13.23 -1.59
CA THR A 32 18.01 14.38 -2.03
C THR A 32 17.23 15.69 -1.83
N ASP A 33 17.93 16.83 -1.86
CA ASP A 33 17.30 18.16 -1.75
C ASP A 33 16.26 18.43 -2.87
N GLY A 34 16.38 17.73 -4.01
CA GLY A 34 15.40 17.75 -5.10
C GLY A 34 14.19 16.84 -4.88
N GLY A 35 14.06 16.21 -3.71
CA GLY A 35 12.98 15.27 -3.38
C GLY A 35 13.08 13.91 -4.07
N VAL A 36 14.22 13.60 -4.72
CA VAL A 36 14.46 12.29 -5.32
C VAL A 36 14.99 11.33 -4.25
N PRO A 37 14.41 10.12 -4.08
CA PRO A 37 14.92 9.12 -3.16
C PRO A 37 16.39 8.77 -3.42
N THR A 38 17.17 8.53 -2.36
CA THR A 38 18.53 8.02 -2.50
C THR A 38 18.54 6.55 -2.87
N PHE A 39 19.64 6.06 -3.45
CA PHE A 39 19.77 4.65 -3.81
C PHE A 39 19.69 3.74 -2.57
N ASP A 40 20.30 4.14 -1.47
CA ASP A 40 20.31 3.37 -0.22
C ASP A 40 18.89 3.26 0.37
N TYR A 41 18.13 4.35 0.38
CA TYR A 41 16.74 4.31 0.82
C TYR A 41 15.86 3.37 -0.03
N VAL A 42 16.01 3.41 -1.36
CA VAL A 42 15.26 2.50 -2.25
C VAL A 42 15.67 1.06 -2.00
N ARG A 43 16.97 0.78 -1.82
CA ARG A 43 17.49 -0.55 -1.52
C ARG A 43 16.93 -1.09 -0.21
N ASP A 44 17.06 -0.34 0.88
CA ASP A 44 16.56 -0.71 2.20
C ASP A 44 15.05 -0.96 2.17
N LYS A 45 14.31 -0.13 1.41
CA LYS A 45 12.87 -0.32 1.23
C LYS A 45 12.53 -1.61 0.47
N ILE A 46 13.30 -1.95 -0.57
CA ILE A 46 13.10 -3.18 -1.34
C ILE A 46 13.45 -4.40 -0.49
N GLU A 47 14.59 -4.39 0.20
CA GLU A 47 15.03 -5.49 1.07
C GLU A 47 14.05 -5.71 2.23
N GLY A 48 13.56 -4.64 2.85
CA GLY A 48 12.54 -4.71 3.89
C GLY A 48 11.22 -5.28 3.38
N LYS A 49 10.75 -4.83 2.20
CA LYS A 49 9.55 -5.39 1.57
C LYS A 49 9.73 -6.86 1.22
N TYR A 50 10.85 -7.23 0.60
CA TYR A 50 11.14 -8.61 0.21
C TYR A 50 11.18 -9.55 1.41
N THR A 51 11.89 -9.16 2.47
CA THR A 51 11.98 -9.93 3.72
C THR A 51 10.59 -10.11 4.35
N THR A 52 9.79 -9.04 4.38
CA THR A 52 8.42 -9.10 4.89
C THR A 52 7.55 -10.02 4.03
N SER A 53 7.65 -9.94 2.70
CA SER A 53 6.86 -10.76 1.77
C SER A 53 7.14 -12.25 1.93
N ILE A 54 8.38 -12.64 2.25
CA ILE A 54 8.71 -14.05 2.50
C ILE A 54 7.88 -14.60 3.67
N GLY A 55 7.82 -13.90 4.80
CA GLY A 55 7.08 -14.37 5.98
C GLY A 55 5.58 -14.03 5.97
N ALA A 56 5.15 -13.03 5.21
CA ALA A 56 3.77 -12.58 5.19
C ALA A 56 2.81 -13.64 4.60
N ASN A 57 3.27 -14.42 3.62
CA ASN A 57 2.47 -15.50 3.04
C ASN A 57 2.18 -16.59 4.07
N GLU A 58 3.20 -17.05 4.80
CA GLU A 58 3.03 -18.05 5.86
C GLU A 58 2.07 -17.57 6.94
N LEU A 59 2.16 -16.28 7.31
CA LEU A 59 1.25 -15.69 8.29
C LEU A 59 -0.18 -15.59 7.76
N ALA A 60 -0.36 -15.22 6.49
CA ALA A 60 -1.66 -15.15 5.85
C ALA A 60 -2.31 -16.55 5.75
N GLU A 61 -1.55 -17.58 5.42
CA GLU A 61 -1.99 -18.98 5.41
C GLU A 61 -2.36 -19.49 6.81
N ALA A 62 -1.64 -19.04 7.84
CA ALA A 62 -1.90 -19.45 9.22
C ALA A 62 -3.22 -18.89 9.80
N THR A 63 -3.84 -17.90 9.15
CA THR A 63 -5.14 -17.34 9.55
C THR A 63 -6.26 -18.39 9.46
N PRO A 64 -7.33 -18.27 10.29
CA PRO A 64 -8.51 -19.13 10.15
C PRO A 64 -9.08 -19.11 8.73
N GLU A 65 -9.19 -17.92 8.13
CA GLU A 65 -9.70 -17.73 6.78
C GLU A 65 -8.81 -18.43 5.75
N GLY A 66 -7.48 -18.27 5.84
CA GLY A 66 -6.51 -18.95 4.97
C GLY A 66 -6.65 -20.47 5.02
N LYS A 67 -6.77 -21.04 6.23
CA LYS A 67 -7.02 -22.49 6.42
C LYS A 67 -8.34 -22.95 5.80
N THR A 68 -9.40 -22.14 5.85
CA THR A 68 -10.68 -22.52 5.22
C THR A 68 -10.60 -22.53 3.70
N VAL A 69 -9.84 -21.61 3.09
CA VAL A 69 -9.64 -21.58 1.64
C VAL A 69 -8.82 -22.79 1.20
N GLU A 70 -7.74 -23.11 1.92
CA GLU A 70 -6.92 -24.29 1.65
C GLU A 70 -7.74 -25.58 1.74
N GLN A 71 -8.59 -25.72 2.77
CA GLN A 71 -9.47 -26.87 2.92
C GLN A 71 -10.46 -26.99 1.75
N GLN A 72 -11.07 -25.89 1.32
CA GLN A 72 -11.99 -25.90 0.17
C GLN A 72 -11.28 -26.31 -1.12
N MET A 73 -10.03 -25.88 -1.33
CA MET A 73 -9.22 -26.28 -2.48
C MET A 73 -8.88 -27.77 -2.43
N ALA A 74 -8.46 -28.28 -1.26
CA ALA A 74 -8.19 -29.69 -1.04
C ALA A 74 -9.44 -30.57 -1.28
N ASP A 75 -10.60 -30.16 -0.78
CA ASP A 75 -11.87 -30.87 -0.97
C ASP A 75 -12.25 -30.92 -2.45
N ARG A 76 -12.09 -29.81 -3.17
CA ARG A 76 -12.35 -29.73 -4.62
C ARG A 76 -11.42 -30.64 -5.42
N ASP A 77 -10.14 -30.65 -5.06
CA ASP A 77 -9.14 -31.48 -5.74
C ASP A 77 -9.37 -32.97 -5.47
N GLN A 78 -9.77 -33.33 -4.24
CA GLN A 78 -10.15 -34.70 -3.89
C GLN A 78 -11.40 -35.12 -4.68
N ALA A 79 -12.45 -34.30 -4.70
CA ALA A 79 -13.65 -34.58 -5.49
C ALA A 79 -13.34 -34.75 -6.99
N GLY A 80 -12.41 -33.95 -7.52
CA GLY A 80 -11.90 -34.11 -8.88
C GLY A 80 -11.20 -35.44 -9.11
N ARG A 81 -10.33 -35.86 -8.18
CA ARG A 81 -9.65 -37.17 -8.23
C ARG A 81 -10.63 -38.33 -8.17
N ASP A 82 -11.57 -38.30 -7.22
CA ASP A 82 -12.60 -39.32 -7.06
C ASP A 82 -13.44 -39.45 -8.34
N LYS A 83 -13.80 -38.32 -8.97
CA LYS A 83 -14.55 -38.35 -10.23
C LYS A 83 -13.74 -38.93 -11.37
N LEU A 84 -12.45 -38.62 -11.47
CA LEU A 84 -11.57 -39.20 -12.48
C LEU A 84 -11.40 -40.71 -12.27
N GLU A 85 -11.33 -41.17 -11.03
CA GLU A 85 -11.29 -42.60 -10.69
C GLU A 85 -12.58 -43.31 -11.08
N GLU A 86 -13.73 -42.71 -10.80
CA GLU A 86 -15.03 -43.24 -11.23
C GLU A 86 -15.09 -43.40 -12.76
N ILE A 87 -14.67 -42.39 -13.52
CA ILE A 87 -14.62 -42.44 -14.99
C ILE A 87 -13.68 -43.57 -15.46
N ARG A 88 -12.49 -43.71 -14.85
CA ARG A 88 -11.55 -44.78 -15.20
C ARG A 88 -12.13 -46.17 -14.94
N ARG A 89 -12.88 -46.34 -13.84
CA ARG A 89 -13.55 -47.59 -13.50
C ARG A 89 -14.61 -47.94 -14.55
N GLN A 90 -15.46 -46.97 -14.91
CA GLN A 90 -16.46 -47.13 -15.97
C GLN A 90 -15.83 -47.51 -17.32
N LEU A 91 -14.66 -46.95 -17.67
CA LEU A 91 -13.94 -47.30 -18.90
C LEU A 91 -13.32 -48.70 -18.89
N ARG A 92 -12.98 -49.24 -17.71
CA ARG A 92 -12.46 -50.61 -17.56
C ARG A 92 -13.55 -51.67 -17.45
N GLY A 93 -14.81 -51.27 -17.29
CA GLY A 93 -15.95 -52.19 -17.14
C GLY A 93 -16.07 -52.82 -15.76
N GLU A 94 -15.51 -52.16 -14.73
CA GLU A 94 -15.64 -52.50 -13.30
C GLU A 94 -16.84 -51.82 -12.65
#